data_AF-A0A2V6FGY4-F1
#
_entry.id   AF-A0A2V6FGY4-F1
#
_cell.length_a   1.000
_cell.length_b   1.000
_cell.length_c   1.000
_cell.angle_alpha   90.00
_cell.angle_beta   90.00
_cell.angle_gamma   90.00
#
_symmetry.space_group_name_H-M   'P 1'
#
loop_
_entity.id
_entity.type
_entity.pdbx_description
1 polymer ?
#
loop_
_entity_poly.entity_id
_entity_poly.type
_entity_poly.pdbx_seq_one_letter_code
_entity_poly.pdbx_strand_id
1 'polypeptide(L)'
;MKRSRLRFVGIGNDGEPKVAIGQLSETAREVCEKTATLYQTTDSFAPWIGYLAIEDGVVVGTCAFRSPPRNCEVEIAYFTFPEFEGRGFATEMARHLIQIVKDTEPGTRIFAFTLPEKN
;
A
#
# COMPACT_ATOMS: atom_id res chain seq x y z
N MET A 1 -20.07 -9.84 12.19
CA MET A 1 -18.84 -9.02 12.18
C MET A 1 -18.97 -8.01 11.04
N LYS A 2 -19.14 -6.71 11.32
CA LYS A 2 -19.20 -5.70 10.25
C LYS A 2 -17.81 -5.65 9.62
N ARG A 3 -17.69 -5.98 8.33
CA ARG A 3 -16.43 -5.80 7.59
C ARG A 3 -16.11 -4.31 7.61
N SER A 4 -14.98 -3.93 8.19
CA SER A 4 -14.51 -2.56 8.04
C SER A 4 -14.20 -2.30 6.57
N ARG A 5 -14.72 -1.20 6.02
CA ARG A 5 -14.57 -0.85 4.61
C ARG A 5 -13.41 0.12 4.50
N LEU A 6 -12.20 -0.42 4.37
CA LEU A 6 -11.03 0.40 4.06
C LEU A 6 -11.25 1.14 2.74
N ARG A 7 -10.93 2.42 2.75
CA ARG A 7 -10.75 3.23 1.55
C ARG A 7 -9.25 3.31 1.25
N PHE A 8 -8.89 3.20 -0.03
CA PHE A 8 -7.52 3.30 -0.49
C PHE A 8 -7.32 4.59 -1.28
N VAL A 9 -6.31 5.37 -0.91
CA VAL A 9 -5.95 6.63 -1.59
C VAL A 9 -4.52 6.51 -2.11
N GLY A 10 -4.34 6.62 -3.42
CA GLY A 10 -3.01 6.54 -4.02
C GLY A 10 -2.10 7.69 -3.58
N ILE A 11 -0.80 7.42 -3.48
CA ILE A 11 0.25 8.40 -3.18
C ILE A 11 0.83 8.89 -4.52
N GLY A 12 0.92 10.21 -4.69
CA GLY A 12 1.47 10.89 -5.85
C GLY A 12 3.00 10.88 -5.90
N ASN A 13 3.56 11.32 -7.03
CA ASN A 13 5.01 11.34 -7.24
C ASN A 13 5.73 12.38 -6.35
N ASP A 14 4.99 13.37 -5.88
CA ASP A 14 5.38 14.38 -4.90
C ASP A 14 5.29 13.88 -3.45
N GLY A 15 4.81 12.65 -3.24
CA GLY A 15 4.54 12.10 -1.91
C GLY A 15 3.18 12.53 -1.35
N GLU A 16 2.41 13.34 -2.07
CA GLU A 16 1.12 13.79 -1.56
C GLU A 16 0.01 12.77 -1.85
N PRO A 17 -0.95 12.58 -0.94
CA PRO A 17 -2.14 11.80 -1.22
C PRO A 17 -2.91 12.38 -2.42
N LYS A 18 -3.29 11.53 -3.39
CA LYS A 18 -4.02 11.95 -4.61
C LYS A 18 -5.42 12.54 -4.34
N VAL A 19 -5.92 12.41 -3.12
CA VAL A 19 -7.13 13.07 -2.64
C VAL A 19 -6.80 13.69 -1.29
N ALA A 20 -7.30 14.91 -1.05
CA ALA A 20 -7.18 15.56 0.25
C ALA A 20 -7.72 14.63 1.36
N ILE A 21 -6.84 14.34 2.31
CA ILE A 21 -7.15 13.62 3.54
C ILE A 21 -6.88 14.56 4.71
N GLY A 22 -7.43 14.23 5.88
CA GLY A 22 -7.18 15.01 7.09
C GLY A 22 -5.70 15.03 7.48
N GLN A 23 -5.41 15.53 8.66
CA GLN A 23 -4.04 15.62 9.14
C GLN A 23 -3.37 14.23 9.19
N LEU A 24 -2.27 14.08 8.45
CA LEU A 24 -1.44 12.89 8.48
C LEU A 24 -0.71 12.78 9.82
N SER A 25 -0.66 11.56 10.36
CA SER A 25 0.26 11.21 11.45
C SER A 25 1.71 11.29 10.96
N GLU A 26 2.66 11.35 11.88
CA GLU A 26 4.10 11.35 11.57
C GLU A 26 4.48 10.11 10.74
N THR A 27 4.04 8.92 11.16
CA THR A 27 4.27 7.66 10.43
C THR A 27 3.68 7.70 9.01
N ALA A 28 2.51 8.30 8.82
CA ALA A 28 1.91 8.43 7.50
C ALA A 28 2.71 9.36 6.59
N ARG A 29 3.24 10.47 7.12
CA ARG A 29 4.12 11.39 6.38
C ARG A 29 5.43 10.72 5.99
N GLU A 30 6.09 10.03 6.92
CA GLU A 30 7.32 9.30 6.63
C GLU A 30 7.14 8.25 5.52
N VAL A 31 6.02 7.54 5.54
CA VAL A 31 5.67 6.57 4.48
C VAL A 31 5.48 7.26 3.14
N CYS A 32 4.80 8.40 3.12
CA CYS A 32 4.60 9.20 1.91
C CYS A 32 5.93 9.66 1.31
N GLU A 33 6.83 10.18 2.14
CA GLU A 33 8.19 10.60 1.74
C GLU A 33 9.03 9.43 1.22
N LYS A 34 9.01 8.28 1.91
CA LYS A 34 9.69 7.06 1.46
C LYS A 34 9.13 6.57 0.13
N THR A 35 7.81 6.66 -0.06
CA THR A 35 7.15 6.29 -1.31
C THR A 35 7.56 7.22 -2.46
N ALA A 36 7.59 8.53 -2.23
CA ALA A 36 8.09 9.49 -3.21
C ALA A 36 9.56 9.23 -3.59
N THR A 37 10.40 8.88 -2.60
CA THR A 37 11.80 8.50 -2.83
C THR A 37 11.91 7.23 -3.67
N LEU A 38 11.08 6.21 -3.40
CA LEU A 38 11.04 4.98 -4.20
C LEU A 38 10.74 5.31 -5.68
N TYR A 39 9.75 6.17 -5.93
CA TYR A 39 9.34 6.54 -7.29
C TYR A 39 10.43 7.26 -8.10
N GLN A 40 11.42 7.88 -7.44
CA GLN A 40 12.56 8.49 -8.15
C GLN A 40 13.51 7.44 -8.76
N THR A 41 13.46 6.20 -8.26
CA THR A 41 14.39 5.13 -8.64
C THR A 41 13.73 4.00 -9.41
N THR A 42 12.40 3.95 -9.41
CA THR A 42 11.62 2.83 -9.95
C THR A 42 10.42 3.35 -10.74
N ASP A 43 10.20 2.80 -11.93
CA ASP A 43 8.98 3.09 -12.71
C ASP A 43 7.75 2.88 -11.83
N SER A 44 6.93 3.91 -11.69
CA SER A 44 5.74 3.89 -10.83
C SER A 44 4.63 4.70 -11.49
N PHE A 45 3.53 4.05 -11.82
CA PHE A 45 2.37 4.66 -12.46
C PHE A 45 1.12 3.89 -12.09
N ALA A 46 -0.05 4.54 -12.09
CA ALA A 46 -1.27 3.87 -11.66
C ALA A 46 -1.61 2.64 -12.54
N PRO A 47 -2.02 1.51 -11.96
CA PRO A 47 -2.29 1.28 -10.53
C PRO A 47 -1.08 0.77 -9.71
N TRP A 48 0.09 0.64 -10.33
CA TRP A 48 1.34 0.16 -9.75
C TRP A 48 2.04 1.26 -8.91
N ILE A 49 1.38 1.66 -7.83
CA ILE A 49 1.79 2.73 -6.93
C ILE A 49 1.56 2.31 -5.47
N GLY A 50 1.96 3.17 -4.53
CA GLY A 50 1.57 3.13 -3.12
C GLY A 50 0.19 3.73 -2.85
N TYR A 51 -0.45 3.23 -1.81
CA TYR A 51 -1.78 3.59 -1.35
C TYR A 51 -1.81 3.70 0.18
N LEU A 52 -2.38 4.78 0.68
CA LEU A 52 -2.79 4.90 2.08
C LEU A 52 -4.10 4.15 2.31
N ALA A 53 -4.15 3.35 3.37
CA ALA A 53 -5.35 2.67 3.82
C ALA A 53 -6.04 3.50 4.91
N ILE A 54 -7.34 3.78 4.71
CA ILE A 54 -8.12 4.69 5.55
C ILE A 54 -9.34 3.97 6.10
N GLU A 55 -9.49 3.98 7.42
CA GLU A 55 -10.68 3.55 8.15
C GLU A 55 -11.31 4.77 8.83
N ASP A 56 -12.59 5.04 8.57
CA ASP A 56 -13.35 6.13 9.21
C ASP A 56 -12.64 7.50 9.22
N GLY A 57 -11.91 7.80 8.14
CA GLY A 57 -11.16 9.06 7.96
C GLY A 57 -9.76 9.07 8.57
N VAL A 58 -9.34 8.00 9.24
CA VAL A 58 -8.02 7.84 9.85
C VAL A 58 -7.15 6.93 8.99
N VAL A 59 -5.90 7.35 8.75
CA VAL A 59 -4.92 6.50 8.04
C VAL A 59 -4.45 5.40 8.99
N VAL A 60 -4.75 4.15 8.64
CA VAL A 60 -4.43 2.97 9.47
C VAL A 60 -3.21 2.18 8.99
N GLY A 61 -2.70 2.51 7.81
CA GLY A 61 -1.57 1.83 7.22
C GLY A 61 -1.31 2.25 5.78
N THR A 62 -0.42 1.51 5.13
CA THR A 62 -0.02 1.71 3.75
C THR A 62 0.19 0.37 3.05
N CYS A 63 0.00 0.37 1.74
CA CYS A 63 0.33 -0.76 0.89
C CYS A 63 0.77 -0.28 -0.48
N ALA A 64 1.69 -1.00 -1.12
CA ALA A 64 2.30 -0.55 -2.36
C ALA A 64 2.73 -1.72 -3.24
N PHE A 65 2.80 -1.45 -4.54
CA PHE A 65 3.64 -2.21 -5.44
C PHE A 65 5.04 -1.63 -5.43
N ARG A 66 6.06 -2.48 -5.37
CA ARG A 66 7.46 -2.02 -5.51
C ARG A 66 7.73 -1.46 -6.90
N SER A 67 7.13 -2.08 -7.92
CA SER A 67 7.19 -1.72 -9.33
C SER A 67 5.98 -2.30 -10.06
N PRO A 68 5.71 -1.89 -11.30
CA PRO A 68 4.88 -2.64 -12.24
C PRO A 68 5.36 -4.10 -12.38
N PRO A 69 4.47 -5.02 -12.78
CA PRO A 69 4.83 -6.40 -13.05
C PRO A 69 6.01 -6.53 -14.03
N ARG A 70 6.92 -7.46 -13.73
CA ARG A 70 8.04 -7.84 -14.60
C ARG A 70 8.13 -9.37 -14.63
N ASN A 71 8.26 -9.95 -15.82
CA ASN A 71 8.29 -11.40 -16.02
C ASN A 71 7.06 -12.13 -15.43
N CYS A 72 5.88 -11.51 -15.52
CA CYS A 72 4.64 -11.99 -14.90
C CYS A 72 4.75 -12.13 -13.37
N GLU A 73 5.58 -11.32 -12.71
CA GLU A 73 5.70 -11.27 -11.25
C GLU A 73 5.61 -9.84 -10.74
N VAL A 74 5.03 -9.66 -9.56
CA VAL A 74 4.94 -8.37 -8.90
C VAL A 74 5.14 -8.50 -7.39
N GLU A 75 5.97 -7.61 -6.85
CA GLU A 75 6.20 -7.51 -5.41
C GLU A 75 5.19 -6.54 -4.79
N ILE A 76 4.54 -6.99 -3.72
CA ILE A 76 3.70 -6.17 -2.87
C ILE A 76 4.33 -5.96 -1.49
N ALA A 77 4.13 -4.77 -0.95
CA ALA A 77 4.44 -4.42 0.43
C ALA A 77 3.17 -3.90 1.12
N TYR A 78 3.01 -4.21 2.40
CA TYR A 78 1.93 -3.68 3.22
C TYR A 78 2.39 -3.55 4.66
N PHE A 79 1.95 -2.47 5.31
CA PHE A 79 2.33 -2.12 6.66
C PHE A 79 1.14 -1.51 7.38
N THR A 80 0.68 -2.16 8.44
CA THR A 80 -0.32 -1.59 9.36
C THR A 80 0.42 -0.78 10.39
N PHE A 81 -0.03 0.44 10.71
CA PHE A 81 0.66 1.22 11.73
C PHE A 81 0.49 0.57 13.12
N PRO A 82 1.48 0.70 14.02
CA PRO A 82 1.51 -0.05 15.28
C PRO A 82 0.21 0.06 16.11
N GLU A 83 -0.38 1.26 16.18
CA GLU A 83 -1.61 1.52 16.92
C GLU A 83 -2.87 0.79 16.37
N PHE A 84 -2.79 0.27 15.14
CA PHE A 84 -3.89 -0.38 14.42
C PHE A 84 -3.65 -1.88 14.15
N GLU A 85 -2.55 -2.45 14.66
CA GLU A 85 -2.24 -3.87 14.54
C GLU A 85 -3.28 -4.78 15.22
N GLY A 86 -3.33 -6.05 14.82
CA GLY A 86 -4.26 -7.05 15.38
C GLY A 86 -5.72 -6.91 14.93
N ARG A 87 -6.03 -5.97 14.02
CA ARG A 87 -7.40 -5.68 13.56
C ARG A 87 -7.74 -6.19 12.16
N GLY A 88 -6.77 -6.80 11.46
CA GLY A 88 -6.95 -7.39 10.13
C GLY A 88 -6.70 -6.44 8.95
N PHE A 89 -6.23 -5.20 9.18
CA PHE A 89 -5.96 -4.25 8.09
C PHE A 89 -4.90 -4.72 7.12
N ALA A 90 -3.81 -5.36 7.58
CA ALA A 90 -2.82 -5.97 6.70
C ALA A 90 -3.43 -6.92 5.67
N THR A 91 -4.39 -7.75 6.09
CA THR A 91 -5.11 -8.68 5.22
C THR A 91 -5.94 -7.95 4.17
N GLU A 92 -6.66 -6.90 4.56
CA GLU A 92 -7.46 -6.09 3.64
C GLU A 92 -6.58 -5.32 2.64
N MET A 93 -5.44 -4.79 3.09
CA MET A 93 -4.45 -4.14 2.24
C MET A 93 -3.85 -5.10 1.21
N ALA A 94 -3.39 -6.29 1.64
CA ALA A 94 -2.90 -7.30 0.73
C ALA A 94 -3.99 -7.73 -0.27
N ARG A 95 -5.24 -7.91 0.19
CA ARG A 95 -6.37 -8.23 -0.70
C ARG A 95 -6.62 -7.15 -1.73
N HIS A 96 -6.51 -5.87 -1.37
CA HIS A 96 -6.67 -4.76 -2.29
C HIS A 96 -5.63 -4.81 -3.42
N LEU A 97 -4.34 -5.00 -3.09
CA LEU A 97 -3.29 -5.13 -4.09
C LEU A 97 -3.48 -6.36 -4.98
N ILE A 98 -3.86 -7.50 -4.40
CA ILE A 98 -4.18 -8.72 -5.15
C ILE A 98 -5.35 -8.47 -6.13
N GLN A 99 -6.36 -7.73 -5.71
CA GLN A 99 -7.50 -7.40 -6.57
C GLN A 99 -7.07 -6.50 -7.74
N ILE A 100 -6.24 -5.49 -7.49
CA ILE A 100 -5.66 -4.67 -8.57
C ILE A 100 -4.96 -5.57 -9.60
N VAL A 101 -4.06 -6.46 -9.17
CA VAL A 101 -3.35 -7.38 -10.08
C VAL A 101 -4.33 -8.22 -10.88
N LYS A 102 -5.34 -8.80 -10.22
CA LYS A 102 -6.35 -9.63 -10.89
C LYS A 102 -7.16 -8.87 -11.93
N ASP A 103 -7.42 -7.58 -11.71
CA ASP A 103 -8.24 -6.77 -12.60
C ASP A 103 -7.42 -6.17 -13.76
N THR A 104 -6.13 -5.90 -13.57
CA THR A 104 -5.28 -5.29 -14.60
C THR A 104 -4.34 -6.25 -15.32
N GLU A 105 -3.80 -7.26 -14.64
CA GLU A 105 -2.87 -8.23 -15.23
C GLU A 105 -3.10 -9.64 -14.65
N PRO A 106 -4.20 -10.32 -15.06
CA PRO A 106 -4.53 -11.65 -14.57
C PRO A 106 -3.42 -12.66 -14.88
N GLY A 107 -3.10 -13.51 -13.90
CA GLY A 107 -2.07 -14.55 -14.05
C GLY A 107 -0.68 -14.15 -13.56
N THR A 108 -0.48 -12.89 -13.18
CA THR A 108 0.77 -12.41 -12.56
C THR A 108 0.97 -13.02 -11.17
N ARG A 109 2.16 -13.59 -10.93
CA ARG A 109 2.60 -14.12 -9.63
C ARG A 109 2.81 -12.95 -8.67
N ILE A 110 2.15 -13.01 -7.52
CA ILE A 110 2.26 -11.99 -6.48
C ILE A 110 3.16 -12.55 -5.38
N PHE A 111 4.15 -11.78 -4.94
CA PHE A 111 5.00 -12.12 -3.81
C PHE A 111 5.24 -10.90 -2.91
N ALA A 112 5.69 -11.14 -1.69
CA ALA A 112 6.06 -10.11 -0.73
C ALA A 112 7.33 -10.55 0.00
N PHE A 113 8.26 -9.63 0.23
CA PHE A 113 9.34 -9.85 1.18
C PHE A 113 8.87 -9.45 2.57
N THR A 114 8.89 -10.38 3.50
CA THR A 114 8.72 -10.09 4.94
C THR A 114 10.09 -9.98 5.58
N LEU A 115 10.22 -9.17 6.63
CA LEU A 115 11.43 -9.16 7.45
C LEU A 115 11.68 -10.58 7.98
N PRO A 116 12.92 -11.08 7.98
CA PRO A 116 13.23 -12.37 8.59
C PRO A 116 12.91 -12.31 10.08
N GLU A 117 12.11 -13.25 10.57
CA GLU A 117 11.94 -13.44 12.01
C GLU A 117 13.30 -13.83 12.61
N LYS A 118 13.72 -13.16 13.68
CA LYS A 118 14.83 -13.66 14.50
C LYS A 118 14.34 -14.93 15.20
N ASN A 119 14.77 -16.09 14.70
CA ASN A 119 14.69 -17.37 15.41
C ASN A 119 15.51 -17.34 16.70
#